data_AF-A0A951DD25-F1
#
_entry.id   AF-A0A951DD25-F1
#
_cell.length_a   1.000
_cell.length_b   1.000
_cell.length_c   1.000
_cell.angle_alpha   90.00
_cell.angle_beta   90.00
_cell.angle_gamma   90.00
#
_symmetry.space_group_name_H-M   'P 1'
#
loop_
_entity.id
_entity.type
_entity.pdbx_description
1 polymer ?
#
loop_
_entity_poly.entity_id
_entity_poly.type
_entity_poly.pdbx_seq_one_letter_code
_entity_poly.pdbx_strand_id
1 'polypeptide(L)'
;MKTALSMKQRNWLVGQMEIWLGQNLLEPEQAAGILANYESQEESSGRRRSILMTTLMSLAALMVGLAALLLIAHNWVEIPRGGKLTLIFAAIAGTYGAAFLANREGRSKRAVDAILLLASLFYGGGIFLVAQIFHMSAHYPNAILWWAIGVAPLAFCRRSLALDGLYAALLAT
;
A
#
# COMPACT_ATOMS: atom_id res chain seq x y z
N MET A 1 -4.09 16.56 -17.62
CA MET A 1 -4.60 15.57 -16.63
C MET A 1 -6.11 15.70 -16.61
N LYS A 2 -6.86 14.61 -16.78
CA LYS A 2 -8.33 14.67 -16.72
C LYS A 2 -8.78 14.84 -15.26
N THR A 3 -9.76 15.70 -15.02
CA THR A 3 -10.27 15.97 -13.66
C THR A 3 -11.20 14.84 -13.21
N ALA A 4 -10.96 14.33 -12.01
CA ALA A 4 -11.77 13.30 -11.39
C ALA A 4 -13.10 13.88 -10.87
N LEU A 5 -14.23 13.30 -11.28
CA LEU A 5 -15.56 13.67 -10.77
C LEU A 5 -16.24 12.48 -10.10
N SER A 6 -17.04 12.77 -9.07
CA SER A 6 -18.00 11.81 -8.52
C SER A 6 -19.05 11.44 -9.58
N MET A 7 -19.58 10.20 -9.53
CA MET A 7 -20.68 9.75 -10.39
C MET A 7 -21.87 10.72 -10.39
N LYS A 8 -22.23 11.26 -9.22
CA LYS A 8 -23.33 12.24 -9.09
C LYS A 8 -23.01 13.55 -9.82
N GLN A 9 -21.78 14.05 -9.68
CA GLN A 9 -21.35 15.31 -10.30
C GLN A 9 -21.23 15.18 -11.82
N ARG A 10 -20.74 14.03 -12.31
CA ARG A 10 -20.71 13.75 -13.75
C ARG A 10 -22.12 13.67 -14.32
N ASN A 11 -23.02 12.91 -13.70
CA ASN A 11 -24.39 12.77 -14.21
C ASN A 11 -25.11 14.12 -14.23
N TRP A 12 -24.88 14.94 -13.20
CA TRP A 12 -25.33 16.33 -13.19
C TRP A 12 -24.73 17.13 -14.36
N LEU A 13 -23.42 17.06 -14.58
CA LEU A 13 -22.72 17.79 -15.64
C LEU A 13 -23.22 17.39 -17.03
N VAL A 14 -23.36 16.08 -17.30
CA VAL A 14 -23.89 15.56 -18.56
C VAL A 14 -25.33 16.05 -18.79
N GLY A 15 -26.18 16.00 -17.76
CA GLY A 15 -27.54 16.54 -17.86
C GLY A 15 -27.57 18.05 -18.09
N GLN A 16 -26.63 18.81 -17.51
CA GLN A 16 -26.50 20.26 -17.80
C GLN A 16 -26.01 20.53 -19.23
N MET A 17 -25.09 19.72 -19.76
CA MET A 17 -24.64 19.83 -21.15
C MET A 17 -25.81 19.67 -22.13
N GLU A 18 -26.69 18.68 -21.90
CA GLU A 18 -27.87 18.47 -22.74
C GLU A 18 -28.84 19.66 -22.71
N ILE A 19 -29.04 20.26 -21.52
CA ILE A 19 -29.87 21.46 -21.38
C ILE A 19 -29.23 22.64 -22.13
N TRP A 20 -27.94 22.87 -21.97
CA TRP A 20 -27.26 23.99 -22.62
C TRP A 20 -27.14 23.84 -24.14
N LEU A 21 -27.01 22.61 -24.64
CA LEU A 21 -27.13 22.29 -26.07
C LEU A 21 -28.55 22.59 -26.58
N GLY A 22 -29.59 22.17 -25.84
CA GLY A 22 -30.99 22.45 -26.19
C GLY A 22 -31.34 23.94 -26.16
N GLN A 23 -30.61 24.74 -25.39
CA GLN A 23 -30.75 26.20 -25.34
C GLN A 23 -29.87 26.94 -26.36
N ASN A 24 -29.14 26.23 -27.24
CA ASN A 24 -28.14 26.81 -28.16
C ASN A 24 -27.08 27.68 -27.46
N LEU A 25 -26.79 27.44 -26.17
CA LEU A 25 -25.71 28.13 -25.45
C LEU A 25 -24.32 27.58 -25.79
N LEU A 26 -24.26 26.35 -26.30
CA LEU A 26 -23.03 25.63 -26.61
C LEU A 26 -23.19 24.87 -27.92
N GLU A 27 -22.10 24.75 -28.68
CA GLU A 27 -22.04 23.84 -29.82
C GLU A 27 -21.70 22.40 -29.38
N PRO A 28 -22.10 21.37 -30.16
CA PRO A 28 -21.82 19.97 -29.86
C PRO A 28 -20.32 19.67 -29.67
N GLU A 29 -19.46 20.32 -30.47
CA GLU A 29 -18.00 20.17 -30.37
C GLU A 29 -17.45 20.77 -29.06
N GLN A 30 -18.00 21.89 -28.61
CA GLN A 30 -17.59 22.53 -27.37
C GLN A 30 -18.00 21.69 -26.15
N ALA A 31 -19.21 21.13 -26.15
CA ALA A 31 -19.67 20.23 -25.11
C ALA A 31 -18.79 18.96 -25.02
N ALA A 32 -18.42 18.38 -26.17
CA ALA A 32 -17.51 17.24 -26.24
C ALA A 32 -16.10 17.59 -25.71
N GLY A 33 -15.58 18.78 -26.04
CA GLY A 33 -14.30 19.27 -25.55
C GLY A 33 -14.27 19.46 -24.02
N ILE A 34 -15.36 19.97 -23.45
CA ILE A 34 -15.50 20.12 -21.99
C ILE A 34 -15.53 18.75 -21.32
N LEU A 35 -16.33 17.81 -21.83
CA LEU A 35 -16.42 16.45 -21.28
C LEU A 35 -15.10 15.68 -21.39
N ALA A 36 -14.30 15.91 -22.43
CA ALA A 36 -12.99 15.28 -22.62
C ALA A 36 -11.95 15.68 -21.54
N ASN A 37 -12.15 16.82 -20.88
CA ASN A 37 -11.31 17.27 -19.78
C ASN A 37 -11.60 16.52 -18.46
N TYR A 38 -12.69 15.77 -18.39
CA TYR A 38 -13.04 14.95 -17.24
C TYR A 38 -12.81 13.47 -17.55
N GLU A 39 -12.52 12.67 -16.52
CA GLU A 39 -12.40 11.21 -16.70
C GLU A 39 -13.68 10.64 -17.29
N SER A 40 -13.69 9.43 -17.86
CA SER A 40 -14.90 8.73 -18.29
C SER A 40 -15.56 7.88 -17.17
N GLN A 41 -16.81 7.45 -17.39
CA GLN A 41 -17.49 6.34 -16.71
C GLN A 41 -16.52 5.25 -16.25
N GLU A 42 -15.87 4.70 -17.27
CA GLU A 42 -15.01 3.54 -17.22
C GLU A 42 -13.67 3.85 -16.56
N GLU A 43 -13.07 5.00 -16.84
CA GLU A 43 -11.81 5.43 -16.22
C GLU A 43 -11.97 5.61 -14.69
N SER A 44 -13.06 6.23 -14.24
CA SER A 44 -13.34 6.44 -12.81
C SER A 44 -13.63 5.12 -12.07
N SER A 45 -14.37 4.22 -12.72
CA SER A 45 -14.68 2.87 -12.21
C SER A 45 -13.43 1.99 -12.15
N GLY A 46 -12.58 2.09 -13.17
CA GLY A 46 -11.28 1.42 -13.26
C GLY A 46 -10.32 1.86 -12.13
N ARG A 47 -10.24 3.17 -11.85
CA ARG A 47 -9.47 3.69 -10.70
C ARG A 47 -10.00 3.14 -9.37
N ARG A 48 -11.32 3.19 -9.15
CA ARG A 48 -11.93 2.70 -7.90
C ARG A 48 -11.67 1.20 -7.71
N ARG A 49 -11.80 0.39 -8.76
CA ARG A 49 -11.45 -1.04 -8.74
C ARG A 49 -9.96 -1.27 -8.47
N SER A 50 -9.09 -0.46 -9.06
CA SER A 50 -7.64 -0.51 -8.80
C SER A 50 -7.32 -0.23 -7.34
N ILE A 51 -7.92 0.81 -6.74
CA ILE A 51 -7.72 1.13 -5.32
C ILE A 51 -8.20 -0.02 -4.45
N LEU A 52 -9.42 -0.52 -4.69
CA LEU A 52 -9.98 -1.65 -3.93
C LEU A 52 -9.06 -2.88 -3.99
N MET A 53 -8.55 -3.24 -5.17
CA MET A 53 -7.62 -4.35 -5.33
C MET A 53 -6.33 -4.12 -4.55
N THR A 54 -5.74 -2.92 -4.62
CA THR A 54 -4.55 -2.58 -3.84
C THR A 54 -4.82 -2.69 -2.33
N THR A 55 -5.94 -2.17 -1.85
CA THR A 55 -6.34 -2.25 -0.43
C THR A 55 -6.55 -3.69 0.03
N LEU A 56 -7.19 -4.52 -0.79
CA LEU A 56 -7.37 -5.95 -0.49
C LEU A 56 -6.04 -6.70 -0.44
N MET A 57 -5.13 -6.44 -1.40
CA MET A 57 -3.80 -7.04 -1.40
C MET A 57 -2.97 -6.59 -0.19
N SER A 58 -3.04 -5.30 0.18
CA SER A 58 -2.34 -4.82 1.38
C SER A 58 -2.92 -5.41 2.66
N LEU A 59 -4.24 -5.56 2.75
CA LEU A 59 -4.89 -6.20 3.89
C LEU A 59 -4.52 -7.68 3.98
N ALA A 60 -4.49 -8.39 2.84
CA ALA A 60 -4.03 -9.77 2.77
C ALA A 60 -2.57 -9.89 3.23
N ALA A 61 -1.68 -9.00 2.76
CA ALA A 61 -0.29 -8.94 3.22
C ALA A 61 -0.20 -8.69 4.74
N LEU A 62 -1.02 -7.78 5.28
CA LEU A 62 -1.07 -7.51 6.72
C LEU A 62 -1.52 -8.75 7.51
N MET A 63 -2.58 -9.41 7.08
CA MET A 63 -3.07 -10.65 7.70
C MET A 63 -2.05 -11.77 7.66
N VAL A 64 -1.37 -11.97 6.53
CA VAL A 64 -0.27 -12.96 6.40
C VAL A 64 0.89 -12.61 7.33
N GLY A 65 1.26 -11.33 7.41
CA GLY A 65 2.30 -10.86 8.31
C GLY A 65 1.95 -11.13 9.78
N LEU A 66 0.72 -10.80 10.18
CA LEU A 66 0.23 -11.07 11.53
C LEU A 66 0.20 -12.57 11.83
N ALA A 67 -0.35 -13.39 10.92
CA ALA A 67 -0.43 -14.84 11.09
C ALA A 67 0.96 -15.47 11.25
N ALA A 68 1.93 -15.03 10.45
CA ALA A 68 3.32 -15.49 10.58
C ALA A 68 3.93 -15.07 11.92
N LEU A 69 3.75 -13.82 12.36
CA LEU A 69 4.23 -13.35 13.66
C LEU A 69 3.58 -14.12 14.82
N LEU A 70 2.29 -14.42 14.73
CA LEU A 70 1.55 -15.24 15.70
C LEU A 70 2.08 -16.68 15.75
N LEU A 71 2.36 -17.29 14.61
CA LEU A 71 2.93 -18.63 14.54
C LEU A 71 4.33 -18.66 15.18
N ILE A 72 5.15 -17.64 14.91
CA ILE A 72 6.46 -17.47 15.53
C ILE A 72 6.33 -17.29 17.04
N ALA A 73 5.38 -16.45 17.49
CA ALA A 73 5.12 -16.19 18.90
C ALA A 73 4.60 -17.44 19.64
N HIS A 74 3.77 -18.25 18.99
CA HIS A 74 3.25 -19.50 19.56
C HIS A 74 4.36 -20.53 19.80
N ASN A 75 5.29 -20.67 18.84
CA ASN A 75 6.43 -21.59 18.95
C ASN A 75 7.61 -20.96 19.73
N TRP A 76 7.46 -19.76 20.29
CA TRP A 76 8.56 -18.95 20.79
C TRP A 76 9.30 -19.55 21.99
N VAL A 77 8.60 -20.32 22.82
CA VAL A 77 9.18 -20.93 24.03
C VAL A 77 10.17 -22.05 23.66
N GLU A 78 9.90 -22.78 22.59
CA GLU A 78 10.67 -23.95 22.17
C GLU A 78 11.92 -23.58 21.34
N ILE A 79 11.93 -22.40 20.72
CA ILE A 79 13.02 -21.99 19.83
C ILE A 79 14.20 -21.42 20.64
N PRO A 80 15.44 -21.93 20.47
CA PRO A 80 16.62 -21.35 21.11
C PRO A 80 16.94 -19.96 20.56
N ARG A 81 17.66 -19.12 21.32
CA ARG A 81 17.95 -17.71 20.96
C ARG A 81 18.53 -17.55 19.54
N GLY A 82 19.46 -18.41 19.15
CA GLY A 82 20.05 -18.40 17.80
C GLY A 82 19.00 -18.67 16.71
N GLY A 83 18.14 -19.68 16.93
CA GLY A 83 17.06 -20.01 16.00
C GLY A 83 16.05 -18.89 15.81
N LYS A 84 15.74 -18.13 16.87
CA LYS A 84 14.85 -16.95 16.79
C LYS A 84 15.42 -15.87 15.88
N LEU A 85 16.71 -15.54 16.03
CA LEU A 85 17.37 -14.56 15.16
C LEU A 85 17.38 -15.05 13.71
N THR A 86 17.79 -16.31 13.47
CA THR A 86 17.81 -16.88 12.12
C THR A 86 16.43 -16.83 11.47
N LEU A 87 15.37 -17.13 12.21
CA LEU A 87 14.00 -17.10 11.71
C LEU A 87 13.55 -15.68 11.32
N ILE A 88 13.84 -14.68 12.16
CA ILE A 88 13.53 -13.26 11.88
C ILE A 88 14.28 -12.79 10.63
N PHE A 89 15.60 -13.02 10.57
CA PHE A 89 16.40 -12.62 9.42
C PHE A 89 15.99 -13.37 8.15
N ALA A 90 15.64 -14.66 8.24
CA ALA A 90 15.15 -15.44 7.10
C ALA A 90 13.80 -14.93 6.60
N ALA A 91 12.88 -14.54 7.49
CA ALA A 91 11.59 -13.97 7.10
C ALA A 91 11.77 -12.62 6.39
N ILE A 92 12.65 -11.75 6.91
CA ILE A 92 12.96 -10.44 6.31
C ILE A 92 13.66 -10.64 4.94
N ALA A 93 14.75 -11.41 4.90
CA ALA A 93 15.49 -11.66 3.67
C ALA A 93 14.65 -12.39 2.62
N GLY A 94 13.83 -13.36 3.04
CA GLY A 94 12.94 -14.12 2.17
C GLY A 94 11.86 -13.25 1.55
N THR A 95 11.25 -12.33 2.32
CA THR A 95 10.22 -11.42 1.79
C THR A 95 10.81 -10.34 0.88
N TYR A 96 11.96 -9.76 1.22
CA TYR A 96 12.67 -8.84 0.31
C TYR A 96 13.15 -9.54 -0.95
N GLY A 97 13.70 -10.74 -0.83
CA GLY A 97 14.11 -11.57 -1.96
C GLY A 97 12.93 -11.93 -2.86
N ALA A 98 11.77 -12.29 -2.28
CA ALA A 98 10.55 -12.54 -3.02
C ALA A 98 10.04 -11.28 -3.75
N ALA A 99 10.13 -10.10 -3.14
CA ALA A 99 9.77 -8.84 -3.79
C ALA A 99 10.70 -8.54 -4.98
N PHE A 100 12.00 -8.76 -4.80
CA PHE A 100 13.00 -8.57 -5.85
C PHE A 100 12.78 -9.53 -7.03
N LEU A 101 12.56 -10.82 -6.74
CA LEU A 101 12.28 -11.82 -7.76
C LEU A 101 10.97 -11.53 -8.48
N ALA A 102 9.91 -11.18 -7.76
CA ALA A 102 8.63 -10.79 -8.34
C ALA A 102 8.76 -9.56 -9.26
N ASN A 103 9.63 -8.60 -8.91
CA ASN A 103 9.92 -7.45 -9.76
C ASN A 103 10.67 -7.87 -11.04
N ARG A 104 11.68 -8.74 -10.90
CA ARG A 104 12.47 -9.26 -12.02
C ARG A 104 11.66 -10.12 -12.99
N GLU A 105 10.71 -10.91 -12.48
CA GLU A 105 9.78 -11.71 -13.29
C GLU A 105 8.70 -10.86 -13.99
N GLY A 106 8.71 -9.54 -13.82
CA GLY A 106 7.72 -8.65 -14.43
C GLY A 106 6.32 -8.80 -13.84
N ARG A 107 6.19 -9.29 -12.59
CA ARG A 107 4.88 -9.35 -11.92
C ARG A 107 4.30 -7.96 -11.78
N SER A 108 2.97 -7.90 -11.65
CA SER A 108 2.23 -6.64 -11.45
C SER A 108 2.86 -5.81 -10.33
N LYS A 109 3.05 -4.49 -10.58
CA LYS A 109 3.60 -3.54 -9.61
C LYS A 109 2.88 -3.64 -8.24
N ARG A 110 1.57 -3.88 -8.26
CA ARG A 110 0.73 -4.04 -7.06
C ARG A 110 1.11 -5.26 -6.22
N ALA A 111 1.41 -6.38 -6.87
CA ALA A 111 1.82 -7.61 -6.17
C ALA A 111 3.18 -7.42 -5.50
N VAL A 112 4.12 -6.79 -6.21
CA VAL A 112 5.44 -6.45 -5.64
C VAL A 112 5.29 -5.48 -4.47
N ASP A 113 4.43 -4.47 -4.57
CA ASP A 113 4.16 -3.54 -3.46
C ASP A 113 3.57 -4.25 -2.23
N ALA A 114 2.67 -5.21 -2.43
CA ALA A 114 2.11 -6.00 -1.34
C ALA A 114 3.17 -6.86 -0.64
N ILE A 115 4.11 -7.44 -1.39
CA ILE A 115 5.23 -8.20 -0.82
C ILE A 115 6.20 -7.26 -0.08
N LEU A 116 6.47 -6.06 -0.62
CA LEU A 116 7.29 -5.06 0.06
C LEU A 116 6.63 -4.55 1.34
N LEU A 117 5.30 -4.42 1.35
CA LEU A 117 4.55 -4.09 2.56
C LEU A 117 4.73 -5.20 3.61
N LEU A 118 4.60 -6.47 3.22
CA LEU A 118 4.84 -7.61 4.11
C LEU A 118 6.28 -7.62 4.64
N ALA A 119 7.27 -7.37 3.79
CA ALA A 119 8.68 -7.25 4.19
C ALA A 119 8.89 -6.12 5.21
N SER A 120 8.22 -4.98 5.01
CA SER A 120 8.24 -3.84 5.94
C SER A 120 7.64 -4.19 7.30
N LEU A 121 6.55 -4.99 7.31
CA LEU A 121 5.95 -5.48 8.55
C LEU A 121 6.88 -6.45 9.30
N PHE A 122 7.52 -7.38 8.60
CA PHE A 122 8.48 -8.29 9.23
C PHE A 122 9.73 -7.61 9.73
N TYR A 123 10.19 -6.55 9.04
CA TYR A 123 11.29 -5.73 9.53
C TYR A 123 10.91 -5.04 10.85
N GLY A 124 9.77 -4.36 10.91
CA GLY A 124 9.27 -3.72 12.13
C GLY A 124 9.01 -4.71 13.27
N GLY A 125 8.23 -5.77 12.99
CA GLY A 125 7.96 -6.84 13.96
C GLY A 125 9.23 -7.53 14.43
N GLY A 126 10.22 -7.70 13.56
CA GLY A 126 11.54 -8.21 13.87
C GLY A 126 12.28 -7.35 14.90
N ILE A 127 12.21 -6.02 14.80
CA ILE A 127 12.80 -5.11 15.81
C ILE A 127 12.19 -5.37 17.19
N PHE A 128 10.86 -5.47 17.28
CA PHE A 128 10.18 -5.76 18.55
C PHE A 128 10.52 -7.16 19.10
N LEU A 129 10.55 -8.18 18.23
CA LEU A 129 10.92 -9.54 18.61
C LEU A 129 12.37 -9.61 19.10
N VAL A 130 13.31 -8.94 18.43
CA VAL A 130 14.71 -8.86 18.87
C VAL A 130 14.82 -8.16 20.21
N ALA A 131 14.10 -7.05 20.41
CA ALA A 131 14.05 -6.36 21.70
C ALA A 131 13.57 -7.29 22.83
N GLN A 132 12.55 -8.12 22.56
CA GLN A 132 12.08 -9.14 23.50
C GLN A 132 13.14 -10.22 23.81
N ILE A 133 13.89 -10.71 22.81
CA ILE A 133 14.93 -11.74 23.02
C ILE A 133 16.00 -11.24 23.99
N PHE A 134 16.45 -10.00 23.81
CA PHE A 134 17.53 -9.42 24.60
C PHE A 134 17.06 -8.74 25.89
N HIS A 135 15.76 -8.82 26.21
CA HIS A 135 15.17 -8.12 27.36
C HIS A 135 15.55 -6.63 27.39
N MET A 136 15.74 -6.03 26.20
CA MET A 136 16.02 -4.60 26.12
C MET A 136 14.72 -3.87 26.43
N SER A 137 14.78 -2.97 27.42
CA SER A 137 13.81 -1.89 27.60
C SER A 137 13.96 -0.91 26.43
N ALA A 138 13.63 -1.36 25.22
CA ALA A 138 13.59 -0.52 24.06
C ALA A 138 12.59 0.60 24.37
N HIS A 139 13.09 1.84 24.51
CA HIS A 139 12.21 2.99 24.52
C HIS A 139 11.37 2.92 23.25
N TYR A 140 10.06 2.72 23.42
CA TYR A 140 9.09 2.51 22.34
C TYR A 140 9.27 3.47 21.14
N PRO A 141 9.60 4.77 21.32
CA PRO A 141 9.84 5.68 20.19
C PRO A 141 11.02 5.29 19.31
N ASN A 142 12.11 4.76 19.89
CA ASN A 142 13.32 4.45 19.13
C ASN A 142 13.10 3.27 18.17
N ALA A 143 12.34 2.25 18.59
CA ALA A 143 12.03 1.11 17.73
C ALA A 143 11.19 1.53 16.50
N ILE A 144 10.22 2.42 16.71
CA ILE A 144 9.37 2.96 15.64
C ILE A 144 10.18 3.83 14.68
N LEU A 145 11.12 4.65 15.19
CA LEU A 145 12.03 5.43 14.33
C LEU A 145 12.92 4.55 13.46
N TRP A 146 13.52 3.50 14.04
CA TRP A 146 14.30 2.52 13.27
C TRP A 146 13.46 1.78 12.23
N TRP A 147 12.18 1.54 12.53
CA TRP A 147 11.23 1.00 11.57
C TRP A 147 10.98 1.99 10.43
N ALA A 148 10.65 3.24 10.75
CA ALA A 148 10.39 4.30 9.77
C ALA A 148 11.60 4.51 8.84
N ILE A 149 12.82 4.52 9.38
CA ILE A 149 14.06 4.64 8.60
C ILE A 149 14.20 3.47 7.60
N GLY A 150 13.86 2.24 8.00
CA GLY A 150 13.92 1.09 7.10
C GLY A 150 12.87 1.11 5.98
N VAL A 151 11.69 1.71 6.23
CA VAL A 151 10.61 1.82 5.25
C VAL A 151 10.77 3.03 4.32
N ALA A 152 11.45 4.09 4.78
CA ALA A 152 11.59 5.34 4.04
C ALA A 152 12.09 5.17 2.59
N PRO A 153 13.17 4.42 2.29
CA PRO A 153 13.66 4.27 0.92
C PRO A 153 12.62 3.63 -0.01
N LEU A 154 11.82 2.70 0.52
CA LEU A 154 10.79 1.99 -0.23
C LEU A 154 9.60 2.90 -0.53
N ALA A 155 9.16 3.70 0.44
CA ALA A 155 8.11 4.69 0.28
C ALA A 155 8.48 5.70 -0.84
N PHE A 156 9.67 6.30 -0.74
CA PHE A 156 10.13 7.29 -1.70
C PHE A 156 10.38 6.71 -3.11
N CYS A 157 10.93 5.49 -3.23
CA CYS A 157 11.24 4.90 -4.53
C CYS A 157 10.03 4.30 -5.23
N ARG A 158 9.08 3.68 -4.51
CA ARG A 158 7.93 3.00 -5.12
C ARG A 158 6.71 3.91 -5.31
N ARG A 159 6.59 5.02 -4.55
CA ARG A 159 5.41 5.91 -4.55
C ARG A 159 4.10 5.11 -4.53
N SER A 160 4.02 4.14 -3.62
CA SER A 160 2.89 3.23 -3.48
C SER A 160 2.04 3.68 -2.31
N LEU A 161 0.73 3.82 -2.53
CA LEU A 161 -0.22 4.24 -1.49
C LEU A 161 -0.12 3.41 -0.20
N ALA A 162 0.17 2.12 -0.31
CA ALA A 162 0.29 1.23 0.84
C ALA A 162 1.55 1.51 1.66
N LEU A 163 2.69 1.73 1.00
CA LEU A 163 3.97 2.03 1.66
C LEU A 163 4.00 3.44 2.22
N ASP A 164 3.46 4.40 1.46
CA ASP A 164 3.32 5.79 1.91
C ASP A 164 2.37 5.89 3.11
N GLY A 165 1.26 5.13 3.10
CA GLY A 165 0.34 5.03 4.23
C GLY A 165 0.99 4.41 5.48
N LEU A 166 1.80 3.35 5.31
CA LEU A 166 2.55 2.76 6.42
C LEU A 166 3.57 3.76 7.00
N TYR A 167 4.34 4.42 6.15
CA TYR A 167 5.33 5.41 6.58
C TYR A 167 4.68 6.59 7.32
N ALA A 168 3.55 7.10 6.82
CA ALA A 168 2.79 8.16 7.48
C ALA A 168 2.26 7.71 8.85
N ALA A 169 1.76 6.48 8.98
CA ALA A 169 1.31 5.94 10.25
C ALA A 169 2.45 5.82 11.27
N LEU A 170 3.66 5.43 10.84
CA LEU A 170 4.84 5.33 11.72
C LEU A 170 5.33 6.70 12.21
N LEU A 171 5.18 7.75 11.42
CA LEU A 171 5.53 9.12 11.84
C LEU A 171 4.48 9.76 12.77
N ALA A 172 3.27 9.21 12.80
CA ALA A 172 2.17 9.74 13.62
C ALA A 172 2.15 9.19 15.06
N THR A 173 2.95 8.16 15.35
CA THR A 173 3.15 7.54 16.68
C THR A 173 4.31 8.14 17.43
#